data_AF-A0A0D7KA23-F1
#
_entry.id   AF-A0A0D7KA23-F1
#
_cell.length_a   1.000
_cell.length_b   1.000
_cell.length_c   1.000
_cell.angle_alpha   90.00
_cell.angle_beta   90.00
_cell.angle_gamma   90.00
#
_symmetry.space_group_name_H-M   'P 1'
#
loop_
_entity.id
_entity.type
_entity.pdbx_description
1 polymer ?
#
loop_
_entity_poly.entity_id
_entity_poly.type
_entity_poly.pdbx_seq_one_letter_code
_entity_poly.pdbx_strand_id
1 'polypeptide(L)'
;MRADVFLVEGGHAATRSQAQRLIASGVEWRLTPLSAWNKVVKNGDDIPPMAEVRLLDDAEAKYISRGGLKLEGALKATGLVVKGLRCLDVGQSTGGFTDCLLQHGAAQVIGVDVGHGQLHERLRDDPRVVGVEGLNARAMTAESLKEGCEVALSEEEVQDEEDNETQPVAPYSWMRNGGLVDEEYDDSDDAKEQDVEAFKAERAAKAKARAEGSLPVVRRRKPEREDVNITPVFDVITGDLSFISLTLVLPALVPLLAPQGRLLMLVKPQFELQPGQVGKGGIVRDEALYPVVEKRIRDCCAEVGLDVLSWIDSPIQGGDGNREFFIDARRVA
;
A
#
# COMPACT_ATOMS: atom_id res chain seq x y z
N MET A 1 3.82 -29.01 -14.16
CA MET A 1 3.71 -27.96 -13.12
C MET A 1 2.23 -27.68 -12.94
N ARG A 2 1.74 -27.54 -11.70
CA ARG A 2 0.32 -27.24 -11.47
C ARG A 2 -0.11 -25.99 -12.23
N ALA A 3 -1.25 -26.05 -12.91
CA ALA A 3 -1.74 -24.98 -13.79
C ALA A 3 -1.86 -23.64 -13.05
N ASP A 4 -2.36 -23.65 -11.81
CA ASP A 4 -2.49 -22.43 -11.02
C ASP A 4 -1.13 -21.78 -10.65
N VAL A 5 -0.06 -22.58 -10.54
CA VAL A 5 1.31 -22.08 -10.33
C VAL A 5 1.93 -21.64 -11.64
N PHE A 6 1.76 -22.44 -12.71
CA PHE A 6 2.27 -22.14 -14.05
C PHE A 6 1.77 -20.79 -14.56
N LEU A 7 0.50 -20.48 -14.37
CA LEU A 7 -0.07 -19.19 -14.80
C LEU A 7 0.53 -18.00 -14.04
N VAL A 8 0.92 -18.18 -12.77
CA VAL A 8 1.56 -17.12 -11.98
C VAL A 8 3.01 -16.93 -12.42
N GLU A 9 3.78 -18.01 -12.46
CA GLU A 9 5.21 -17.95 -12.86
C GLU A 9 5.39 -17.54 -14.32
N GLY A 10 4.43 -17.88 -15.20
CA GLY A 10 4.40 -17.44 -16.61
C GLY A 10 3.87 -16.02 -16.82
N GLY A 11 3.51 -15.29 -15.76
CA GLY A 11 3.00 -13.91 -15.85
C GLY A 11 1.60 -13.78 -16.44
N HIS A 12 0.87 -14.89 -16.62
CA HIS A 12 -0.53 -14.88 -17.07
C HIS A 12 -1.50 -14.48 -15.95
N ALA A 13 -1.08 -14.56 -14.69
CA ALA A 13 -1.82 -14.12 -13.52
C ALA A 13 -0.88 -13.48 -12.48
N ALA A 14 -1.31 -12.38 -11.87
CA ALA A 14 -0.61 -11.70 -10.77
C ALA A 14 -0.67 -12.48 -9.45
N THR A 15 -1.69 -13.33 -9.25
CA THR A 15 -1.86 -14.10 -8.02
C THR A 15 -2.41 -15.51 -8.28
N ARG A 16 -2.16 -16.45 -7.36
CA ARG A 16 -2.76 -17.80 -7.45
C ARG A 16 -4.28 -17.76 -7.49
N SER A 17 -4.91 -16.88 -6.71
CA SER A 17 -6.36 -16.75 -6.72
C SER A 17 -6.88 -16.26 -8.07
N GLN A 18 -6.14 -15.39 -8.77
CA GLN A 18 -6.47 -14.99 -10.14
C GLN A 18 -6.28 -16.14 -11.13
N ALA A 19 -5.17 -16.88 -11.03
CA ALA A 19 -4.92 -18.05 -11.86
C ALA A 19 -6.06 -19.08 -11.78
N GLN A 20 -6.57 -19.36 -10.57
CA GLN A 20 -7.69 -20.27 -10.37
C GLN A 20 -8.99 -19.78 -11.05
N ARG A 21 -9.23 -18.46 -11.07
CA ARG A 21 -10.38 -17.88 -11.77
C ARG A 21 -10.22 -17.95 -13.28
N LEU A 22 -9.03 -17.65 -13.80
CA LEU A 22 -8.74 -17.81 -15.22
C LEU A 22 -8.97 -19.26 -15.67
N ILE A 23 -8.53 -20.23 -14.87
CA ILE A 23 -8.78 -21.66 -15.13
C ILE A 23 -10.29 -21.95 -15.17
N ALA A 24 -11.07 -21.38 -14.24
CA ALA A 24 -12.52 -21.52 -14.23
C ALA A 24 -13.20 -20.89 -15.45
N SER A 25 -12.70 -19.73 -15.92
CA SER A 25 -13.20 -19.05 -17.13
C SER A 25 -12.71 -19.69 -18.43
N GLY A 26 -11.68 -20.54 -18.35
CA GLY A 26 -11.17 -21.36 -19.45
C GLY A 26 -9.73 -21.04 -19.81
N VAL A 27 -8.85 -22.02 -19.60
CA VAL A 27 -7.45 -21.98 -20.02
C VAL A 27 -7.17 -23.19 -20.88
N GLU A 28 -6.41 -22.99 -21.94
CA GLU A 28 -5.92 -24.07 -22.80
C GLU A 28 -4.40 -23.95 -22.99
N TRP A 29 -3.73 -25.08 -23.19
CA TRP A 29 -2.30 -25.14 -23.46
C TRP A 29 -1.96 -26.09 -24.62
N ARG A 30 -0.82 -25.85 -25.27
CA ARG A 30 -0.24 -26.74 -26.29
C ARG A 30 1.28 -26.72 -26.25
N LEU A 31 1.93 -27.81 -26.66
CA LEU A 31 3.41 -27.90 -26.68
C LEU A 31 4.04 -27.23 -27.90
N THR A 32 3.35 -27.25 -29.03
CA THR A 32 3.86 -26.69 -30.29
C THR A 32 2.72 -26.04 -31.06
N PRO A 33 3.01 -25.12 -32.00
CA PRO A 33 1.98 -24.50 -32.84
C PRO A 33 1.11 -25.48 -33.65
N LEU A 34 1.63 -26.68 -33.90
CA LEU A 34 0.96 -27.74 -34.66
C LEU A 34 0.15 -28.72 -33.77
N SER A 35 0.34 -28.64 -32.44
CA SER A 35 -0.39 -29.49 -31.50
C SER A 35 -1.79 -28.95 -31.22
N ALA A 36 -2.74 -29.86 -30.95
CA ALA A 36 -4.07 -29.47 -30.49
C ALA A 36 -4.00 -28.79 -29.11
N TRP A 37 -4.97 -27.91 -28.87
CA TRP A 37 -5.16 -27.27 -27.57
C TRP A 37 -5.72 -28.26 -26.56
N ASN A 38 -5.13 -28.30 -25.37
CA ASN A 38 -5.54 -29.11 -24.25
C ASN A 38 -6.16 -28.20 -23.19
N LYS A 39 -7.41 -28.49 -22.81
CA LYS A 39 -8.12 -27.69 -21.80
C LYS A 39 -7.63 -28.01 -20.39
N VAL A 40 -7.40 -26.97 -19.60
CA VAL A 40 -7.21 -27.08 -18.15
C VAL A 40 -8.59 -27.20 -17.51
N VAL A 41 -8.81 -28.25 -16.74
CA VAL A 41 -10.11 -28.57 -16.12
C VAL A 41 -10.12 -28.17 -14.64
N LYS A 42 -8.99 -28.29 -13.96
CA LYS A 42 -8.85 -27.94 -12.53
C LYS A 42 -7.50 -27.31 -12.24
N ASN A 43 -7.47 -26.54 -11.15
CA ASN A 43 -6.29 -25.79 -10.68
C ASN A 43 -5.00 -26.61 -10.59
N GLY A 44 -5.12 -27.89 -10.23
CA GLY A 44 -3.99 -28.79 -10.04
C GLY A 44 -3.59 -29.60 -11.27
N ASP A 45 -4.20 -29.36 -12.45
CA ASP A 45 -3.78 -30.03 -13.68
C ASP A 45 -2.34 -29.65 -14.04
N ASP A 46 -1.60 -30.58 -14.62
CA ASP A 46 -0.22 -30.30 -15.02
C ASP A 46 -0.15 -29.64 -16.39
N ILE A 47 0.48 -28.46 -16.43
CA ILE A 47 0.94 -27.82 -17.65
C ILE A 47 2.44 -28.14 -17.81
N PRO A 48 2.86 -28.66 -18.99
CA PRO A 48 4.27 -28.89 -19.26
C PRO A 48 5.09 -27.59 -19.22
N PRO A 49 6.33 -27.63 -18.70
CA PRO A 49 7.27 -26.51 -18.83
C PRO A 49 7.41 -26.13 -20.32
N MET A 50 7.36 -24.85 -20.65
CA MET A 50 7.41 -24.31 -22.03
C MET A 50 6.16 -24.48 -22.89
N ALA A 51 5.04 -24.97 -22.34
CA ALA A 51 3.78 -24.98 -23.09
C ALA A 51 3.31 -23.55 -23.40
N GLU A 52 2.81 -23.33 -24.62
CA GLU A 52 2.07 -22.12 -24.97
C GLU A 52 0.70 -22.20 -24.30
N VAL A 53 0.29 -21.11 -23.65
CA VAL A 53 -0.99 -20.99 -22.97
C VAL A 53 -1.83 -19.90 -23.62
N ARG A 54 -3.13 -20.17 -23.72
CA ARG A 54 -4.14 -19.20 -24.12
C ARG A 54 -5.25 -19.14 -23.08
N LEU A 55 -5.56 -17.91 -22.66
CA LEU A 55 -6.74 -17.61 -21.86
C LEU A 55 -7.93 -17.46 -22.82
N LEU A 56 -9.03 -18.18 -22.57
CA LEU A 56 -10.24 -18.05 -23.38
C LEU A 56 -11.05 -16.81 -23.00
N ASP A 57 -10.89 -16.32 -21.77
CA ASP A 57 -11.39 -15.07 -21.25
C ASP A 57 -10.32 -14.44 -20.33
N ASP A 58 -9.78 -13.30 -20.74
CA ASP A 58 -8.75 -12.56 -20.02
C ASP A 58 -9.31 -11.35 -19.27
N ALA A 59 -10.64 -11.15 -19.23
CA ALA A 59 -11.25 -10.05 -18.50
C ALA A 59 -10.86 -10.06 -17.01
N GLU A 60 -10.70 -11.26 -16.44
CA GLU A 60 -10.22 -11.48 -15.07
C GLU A 60 -8.73 -11.16 -14.87
N ALA A 61 -7.95 -11.03 -15.94
CA ALA A 61 -6.53 -10.67 -15.92
C ALA A 61 -6.27 -9.16 -16.00
N LYS A 62 -7.29 -8.34 -16.30
CA LYS A 62 -7.14 -6.90 -16.56
C LYS A 62 -6.54 -6.11 -15.39
N TYR A 63 -6.88 -6.50 -14.17
CA TYR A 63 -6.36 -5.88 -12.94
C TYR A 63 -5.75 -6.93 -12.02
N ILE A 64 -4.90 -6.49 -11.10
CA ILE A 64 -4.27 -7.37 -10.08
C ILE A 64 -5.30 -8.16 -9.26
N SER A 65 -6.47 -7.58 -9.01
CA SER A 65 -7.56 -8.25 -8.29
C SER A 65 -8.93 -7.89 -8.84
N ARG A 66 -9.95 -8.68 -8.48
CA ARG A 66 -11.35 -8.45 -8.85
C ARG A 66 -11.86 -7.07 -8.43
N GLY A 67 -11.26 -6.47 -7.40
CA GLY A 67 -11.58 -5.10 -6.99
C GLY A 67 -11.48 -4.12 -8.16
N GLY A 68 -10.49 -4.25 -9.02
CA GLY A 68 -10.33 -3.35 -10.17
C GLY A 68 -11.53 -3.37 -11.14
N LEU A 69 -12.13 -4.56 -11.35
CA LEU A 69 -13.33 -4.70 -12.18
C LEU A 69 -14.56 -4.03 -11.54
N LYS A 70 -14.68 -4.11 -10.20
CA LYS A 70 -15.74 -3.42 -9.45
C LYS A 70 -15.62 -1.91 -9.65
N LEU A 71 -14.43 -1.35 -9.39
CA LEU A 71 -14.20 0.08 -9.51
C LEU A 71 -14.36 0.55 -10.96
N GLU A 72 -13.89 -0.22 -11.95
CA GLU A 72 -14.08 0.15 -13.36
C GLU A 72 -15.56 0.30 -13.73
N GLY A 73 -16.40 -0.65 -13.31
CA GLY A 73 -17.85 -0.54 -13.55
C GLY A 73 -18.46 0.68 -12.86
N ALA A 74 -18.02 0.97 -11.63
CA ALA A 74 -18.46 2.15 -10.89
C ALA A 74 -18.03 3.47 -11.55
N LEU A 75 -16.79 3.57 -12.04
CA LEU A 75 -16.31 4.74 -12.80
C LEU A 75 -17.14 4.95 -14.07
N LYS A 76 -17.44 3.88 -14.82
CA LYS A 76 -18.30 3.94 -16.02
C LYS A 76 -19.72 4.38 -15.70
N ALA A 77 -20.33 3.81 -14.66
CA ALA A 77 -21.71 4.10 -14.29
C ALA A 77 -21.91 5.54 -13.77
N THR A 78 -20.92 6.07 -13.05
CA THR A 78 -20.97 7.43 -12.47
C THR A 78 -20.45 8.51 -13.43
N GLY A 79 -19.75 8.12 -14.49
CA GLY A 79 -19.04 9.04 -15.38
C GLY A 79 -17.87 9.76 -14.71
N LEU A 80 -17.40 9.29 -13.55
CA LEU A 80 -16.26 9.87 -12.85
C LEU A 80 -14.97 9.68 -13.66
N VAL A 81 -14.36 10.78 -14.06
CA VAL A 81 -13.06 10.79 -14.74
C VAL A 81 -11.96 11.03 -13.73
N VAL A 82 -11.03 10.07 -13.60
CA VAL A 82 -9.90 10.14 -12.66
C VAL A 82 -8.59 10.60 -13.32
N LYS A 83 -8.61 10.88 -14.63
CA LYS A 83 -7.42 11.26 -15.38
C LYS A 83 -6.80 12.54 -14.83
N GLY A 84 -5.53 12.48 -14.45
CA GLY A 84 -4.77 13.61 -13.90
C GLY A 84 -5.07 13.92 -12.44
N LEU A 85 -5.93 13.15 -11.77
CA LEU A 85 -6.34 13.40 -10.39
C LEU A 85 -5.45 12.70 -9.38
N ARG A 86 -5.43 13.23 -8.15
CA ARG A 86 -4.84 12.58 -6.97
C ARG A 86 -5.92 11.79 -6.24
N CYS A 87 -5.68 10.50 -6.05
CA CYS A 87 -6.64 9.60 -5.46
C CYS A 87 -6.13 9.01 -4.14
N LEU A 88 -7.05 8.79 -3.20
CA LEU A 88 -6.82 7.97 -2.01
C LEU A 88 -7.57 6.64 -2.18
N ASP A 89 -6.85 5.52 -2.01
CA ASP A 89 -7.41 4.17 -2.03
C ASP A 89 -7.40 3.57 -0.62
N VAL A 90 -8.57 3.49 0.02
CA VAL A 90 -8.72 3.07 1.42
C VAL A 90 -9.03 1.57 1.49
N GLY A 91 -8.14 0.80 2.11
CA GLY A 91 -8.15 -0.67 2.06
C GLY A 91 -7.45 -1.19 0.80
N GLN A 92 -6.26 -0.65 0.51
CA GLN A 92 -5.53 -0.90 -0.74
C GLN A 92 -5.32 -2.41 -1.01
N SER A 93 -5.07 -3.20 0.04
CA SER A 93 -4.82 -4.64 -0.02
C SER A 93 -3.81 -4.99 -1.12
N THR A 94 -4.15 -5.91 -2.03
CA THR A 94 -3.33 -6.28 -3.19
C THR A 94 -3.22 -5.18 -4.26
N GLY A 95 -4.10 -4.17 -4.21
CA GLY A 95 -4.05 -2.97 -5.05
C GLY A 95 -4.95 -2.99 -6.29
N GLY A 96 -6.04 -3.77 -6.29
CA GLY A 96 -6.96 -3.82 -7.45
C GLY A 96 -7.61 -2.47 -7.80
N PHE A 97 -8.03 -1.70 -6.79
CA PHE A 97 -8.59 -0.36 -7.00
C PHE A 97 -7.50 0.61 -7.48
N THR A 98 -6.35 0.63 -6.82
CA THR A 98 -5.15 1.37 -7.25
C THR A 98 -4.79 1.10 -8.72
N ASP A 99 -4.70 -0.16 -9.14
CA ASP A 99 -4.40 -0.54 -10.54
C ASP A 99 -5.45 0.01 -11.51
N CYS A 100 -6.73 -0.07 -11.14
CA CYS A 100 -7.82 0.50 -11.93
C CYS A 100 -7.70 2.03 -12.08
N LEU A 101 -7.42 2.76 -11.00
CA LEU A 101 -7.20 4.21 -11.03
C LEU A 101 -6.03 4.59 -11.94
N LEU A 102 -4.90 3.90 -11.82
CA LEU A 102 -3.70 4.15 -12.63
C LEU A 102 -3.92 3.89 -14.11
N GLN A 103 -4.61 2.79 -14.46
CA GLN A 103 -4.96 2.46 -15.85
C GLN A 103 -5.94 3.49 -16.46
N HIS A 104 -6.78 4.13 -15.64
CA HIS A 104 -7.66 5.23 -16.05
C HIS A 104 -6.99 6.62 -15.98
N GLY A 105 -5.69 6.66 -15.70
CA GLY A 105 -4.86 7.86 -15.83
C GLY A 105 -4.78 8.73 -14.58
N ALA A 106 -5.08 8.21 -13.39
CA ALA A 106 -4.79 8.92 -12.14
C ALA A 106 -3.32 9.38 -12.11
N ALA A 107 -3.09 10.63 -11.68
CA ALA A 107 -1.75 11.20 -11.58
C ALA A 107 -0.98 10.61 -10.40
N GLN A 108 -1.68 10.32 -9.31
CA GLN A 108 -1.12 9.73 -8.09
C GLN A 108 -2.19 8.93 -7.36
N VAL A 109 -1.80 7.82 -6.75
CA VAL A 109 -2.63 7.07 -5.81
C VAL A 109 -1.86 6.88 -4.51
N ILE A 110 -2.38 7.45 -3.43
CA ILE A 110 -1.94 7.08 -2.07
C ILE A 110 -2.88 6.00 -1.58
N GLY A 111 -2.36 4.83 -1.26
CA GLY A 111 -3.15 3.74 -0.72
C GLY A 111 -2.90 3.57 0.77
N VAL A 112 -3.95 3.29 1.54
CA VAL A 112 -3.84 2.99 2.97
C VAL A 112 -4.36 1.59 3.25
N ASP A 113 -3.66 0.82 4.07
CA ASP A 113 -4.09 -0.50 4.52
C ASP A 113 -3.70 -0.72 5.98
N VAL A 114 -4.48 -1.56 6.68
CA VAL A 114 -4.18 -1.96 8.07
C VAL A 114 -3.19 -3.11 8.14
N GLY A 115 -3.11 -3.93 7.10
CA GLY A 115 -2.17 -5.04 7.01
C GLY A 115 -0.83 -4.62 6.41
N HIS A 116 0.05 -5.61 6.27
CA HIS A 116 1.43 -5.42 5.79
C HIS A 116 1.75 -6.38 4.64
N GLY A 117 2.62 -5.95 3.72
CA GLY A 117 3.19 -6.80 2.68
C GLY A 117 2.18 -7.35 1.66
N GLN A 118 1.01 -6.71 1.52
CA GLN A 118 -0.04 -7.17 0.62
C GLN A 118 0.04 -6.54 -0.78
N LEU A 119 0.54 -5.31 -0.87
CA LEU A 119 0.58 -4.57 -2.13
C LEU A 119 1.47 -5.27 -3.14
N HIS A 120 0.93 -5.51 -4.33
CA HIS A 120 1.63 -6.18 -5.43
C HIS A 120 2.88 -5.39 -5.85
N GLU A 121 3.99 -6.10 -6.14
CA GLU A 121 5.29 -5.53 -6.50
C GLU A 121 5.20 -4.44 -7.58
N ARG A 122 4.51 -4.72 -8.70
CA ARG A 122 4.28 -3.76 -9.78
C ARG A 122 3.70 -2.41 -9.32
N LEU A 123 2.82 -2.42 -8.32
CA LEU A 123 2.25 -1.19 -7.76
C LEU A 123 3.17 -0.55 -6.73
N ARG A 124 3.88 -1.36 -5.95
CA ARG A 124 4.89 -0.89 -5.00
C ARG A 124 6.01 -0.12 -5.72
N ASP A 125 6.37 -0.58 -6.91
CA ASP A 125 7.44 0.00 -7.73
C ASP A 125 6.95 1.13 -8.65
N ASP A 126 5.63 1.35 -8.78
CA ASP A 126 5.09 2.44 -9.60
C ASP A 126 5.37 3.80 -8.91
N PRO A 127 6.01 4.77 -9.59
CA PRO A 127 6.35 6.07 -9.01
C PRO A 127 5.11 6.90 -8.63
N ARG A 128 3.94 6.60 -9.21
CA ARG A 128 2.68 7.28 -8.91
C ARG A 128 2.00 6.74 -7.66
N VAL A 129 2.49 5.65 -7.08
CA VAL A 129 1.88 4.98 -5.92
C VAL A 129 2.68 5.23 -4.67
N VAL A 130 1.97 5.51 -3.57
CA VAL A 130 2.50 5.50 -2.20
C VAL A 130 1.65 4.54 -1.38
N GLY A 131 2.22 3.41 -0.94
CA GLY A 131 1.53 2.42 -0.11
C GLY A 131 1.82 2.66 1.37
N VAL A 132 0.80 3.08 2.12
CA VAL A 132 0.87 3.33 3.57
C VAL A 132 0.24 2.14 4.30
N GLU A 133 1.08 1.25 4.81
CA GLU A 133 0.67 0.04 5.53
C GLU A 133 0.58 0.30 7.05
N GLY A 134 -0.21 -0.51 7.77
CA GLY A 134 -0.40 -0.40 9.23
C GLY A 134 -1.28 0.78 9.69
N LEU A 135 -1.93 1.52 8.78
CA LEU A 135 -2.74 2.69 9.12
C LEU A 135 -4.24 2.36 9.14
N ASN A 136 -4.89 2.61 10.28
CA ASN A 136 -6.33 2.37 10.43
C ASN A 136 -7.15 3.58 9.97
N ALA A 137 -7.90 3.42 8.87
CA ALA A 137 -8.74 4.45 8.28
C ALA A 137 -9.75 5.10 9.25
N ARG A 138 -10.24 4.39 10.27
CA ARG A 138 -11.18 4.94 11.27
C ARG A 138 -10.55 6.03 12.12
N ALA A 139 -9.26 5.88 12.45
CA ALA A 139 -8.51 6.78 13.32
C ALA A 139 -7.51 7.65 12.55
N MET A 140 -7.60 7.65 11.22
CA MET A 140 -6.69 8.37 10.35
C MET A 140 -6.91 9.89 10.45
N THR A 141 -5.82 10.64 10.51
CA THR A 141 -5.81 12.11 10.42
C THR A 141 -4.91 12.53 9.27
N ALA A 142 -4.95 13.82 8.92
CA ALA A 142 -4.05 14.37 7.91
C ALA A 142 -2.57 14.21 8.30
N GLU A 143 -2.26 14.33 9.59
CA GLU A 143 -0.92 14.19 10.15
C GLU A 143 -0.46 12.73 10.13
N SER A 144 -1.29 11.79 10.59
CA SER A 144 -0.89 10.38 10.58
C SER A 144 -0.75 9.81 9.18
N LEU A 145 -1.56 10.28 8.22
CA LEU A 145 -1.39 9.94 6.80
C LEU A 145 -0.08 10.49 6.23
N LYS A 146 0.26 11.76 6.53
CA LYS A 146 1.55 12.35 6.11
C LYS A 146 2.72 11.56 6.69
N GLU A 147 2.68 11.25 7.98
CA GLU A 147 3.72 10.46 8.64
C GLU A 147 3.86 9.06 8.01
N GLY A 148 2.73 8.39 7.74
CA GLY A 148 2.73 7.12 7.04
C GLY A 148 3.31 7.21 5.62
N CYS A 149 3.07 8.32 4.91
CA CYS A 149 3.71 8.57 3.62
C CYS A 149 5.23 8.77 3.77
N GLU A 150 5.68 9.52 4.79
CA GLU A 150 7.12 9.69 5.05
C GLU A 150 7.81 8.35 5.34
N VAL A 151 7.17 7.48 6.12
CA VAL A 151 7.66 6.12 6.36
C VAL A 151 7.78 5.35 5.04
N ALA A 152 6.74 5.38 4.20
CA ALA A 152 6.68 4.61 2.95
C ALA A 152 7.70 5.09 1.89
N LEU A 153 8.05 6.38 1.89
CA LEU A 153 8.92 7.00 0.90
C LEU A 153 10.39 7.01 1.31
N SER A 154 10.69 6.67 2.56
CA SER A 154 12.02 6.80 3.12
C SER A 154 12.74 5.47 3.28
N GLU A 155 14.05 5.58 3.40
CA GLU A 155 14.91 4.53 3.91
C GLU A 155 15.47 4.95 5.27
N GLU A 156 15.83 3.93 6.05
CA GLU A 156 16.43 4.09 7.36
C GLU A 156 17.95 4.01 7.20
N GLU A 157 18.62 5.16 7.23
CA GLU A 157 20.07 5.23 7.22
C GLU A 157 20.55 5.26 8.68
N VAL A 158 21.40 4.31 9.04
CA VAL A 158 22.12 4.35 10.30
C VAL A 158 23.11 5.51 10.21
N GLN A 159 22.96 6.51 11.07
CA GLN A 159 23.87 7.64 11.11
C GLN A 159 25.21 7.18 11.72
N ASP A 160 26.08 6.65 10.87
CA ASP A 160 27.50 6.48 11.19
C ASP A 160 28.18 7.75 10.70
N GLU A 161 28.09 8.84 11.47
CA GLU A 161 28.91 10.04 11.21
C GLU A 161 30.34 9.56 11.00
N GLU A 162 30.91 9.90 9.83
CA GLU A 162 32.27 9.53 9.43
C GLU A 162 33.18 9.66 10.65
N ASP A 163 33.83 8.55 11.03
CA ASP A 163 34.97 8.61 11.96
C ASP A 163 35.91 9.66 11.39
N ASN A 164 35.97 10.85 11.99
CA ASN A 164 37.10 11.72 11.72
C ASN A 164 38.31 10.96 12.30
N GLU A 165 39.03 10.24 11.44
CA GLU A 165 40.10 9.30 11.81
C GLU A 165 41.30 9.99 12.49
N THR A 166 41.25 11.31 12.66
CA THR A 166 42.27 12.09 13.33
C THR A 166 42.30 11.77 14.82
N GLN A 167 43.07 10.75 15.21
CA GLN A 167 43.33 10.44 16.62
C GLN A 167 43.98 11.67 17.30
N PRO A 168 43.54 12.05 18.51
CA PRO A 168 44.26 13.04 19.29
C PRO A 168 45.71 12.57 19.50
N VAL A 169 46.68 13.44 19.18
CA VAL A 169 48.11 13.14 19.30
C VAL A 169 48.45 12.95 20.77
N ALA A 170 48.99 11.77 21.12
CA ALA A 170 49.11 11.35 22.51
C ALA A 170 50.04 12.27 23.35
N PRO A 171 49.69 12.56 24.63
CA PRO A 171 50.39 13.51 25.52
C PRO A 171 51.83 13.18 25.91
N TYR A 172 52.43 12.14 25.32
CA TYR A 172 53.76 11.62 25.67
C TYR A 172 54.57 11.22 24.43
N SER A 173 54.39 11.93 23.31
CA SER A 173 55.13 11.66 22.07
C SER A 173 56.66 11.58 22.31
N TRP A 174 57.17 12.44 23.20
CA TRP A 174 58.55 12.50 23.69
C TRP A 174 59.08 11.23 24.37
N MET A 175 58.24 10.38 24.98
CA MET A 175 58.68 9.13 25.62
C MET A 175 59.09 8.04 24.60
N ARG A 176 58.72 8.16 23.32
CA ARG A 176 59.09 7.16 22.29
C ARG A 176 60.52 7.32 21.76
N ASN A 177 61.15 8.48 21.95
CA ASN A 177 62.52 8.77 21.51
C ASN A 177 63.51 8.85 22.69
N GLY A 178 63.40 7.94 23.66
CA GLY A 178 64.40 7.82 24.74
C GLY A 178 64.23 8.77 25.92
N GLY A 179 63.12 9.52 25.99
CA GLY A 179 62.68 10.20 27.22
C GLY A 179 63.48 11.42 27.66
N LEU A 180 64.26 12.04 26.76
CA LEU A 180 64.95 13.30 27.03
C LEU A 180 64.01 14.47 26.69
N VAL A 181 63.59 15.20 27.72
CA VAL A 181 62.90 16.50 27.59
C VAL A 181 63.98 17.55 27.81
N ASP A 182 64.31 18.32 26.78
CA ASP A 182 65.17 19.50 26.91
C ASP A 182 64.31 20.77 27.07
N GLU A 183 64.96 21.91 27.30
CA GLU A 183 64.28 23.21 27.50
C GLU A 183 63.58 23.74 26.23
N GLU A 184 63.67 23.05 25.09
CA GLU A 184 63.04 23.43 23.81
C GLU A 184 61.75 22.62 23.52
N TYR A 185 61.34 21.70 24.39
CA TYR A 185 60.11 20.90 24.20
C TYR A 185 58.84 21.73 24.48
N ASP A 186 58.04 21.95 23.43
CA ASP A 186 56.74 22.63 23.48
C ASP A 186 55.60 21.61 23.38
N ASP A 187 54.92 21.36 24.51
CA ASP A 187 53.79 20.43 24.63
C ASP A 187 52.43 21.11 24.45
N SER A 188 52.40 22.38 24.02
CA SER A 188 51.15 23.14 23.90
C SER A 188 50.17 22.57 22.87
N ASP A 189 50.66 21.80 21.89
CA ASP A 189 49.87 21.09 20.88
C ASP A 189 49.56 19.62 21.25
N ASP A 190 50.08 19.09 22.36
CA ASP A 190 49.80 17.72 22.80
C ASP A 190 48.36 17.59 23.33
N ALA A 191 47.66 16.52 22.95
CA ALA A 191 46.30 16.30 23.44
C ALA A 191 46.31 15.93 24.93
N LYS A 192 45.44 16.55 25.72
CA LYS A 192 45.38 16.25 27.15
C LYS A 192 44.86 14.84 27.37
N GLU A 193 45.32 14.19 28.44
CA GLU A 193 44.90 12.83 28.79
C GLU A 193 43.37 12.71 28.93
N GLN A 194 42.72 13.76 29.45
CA GLN A 194 41.26 13.85 29.56
C GLN A 194 40.57 13.84 28.19
N ASP A 195 41.15 14.50 27.19
CA ASP A 195 40.61 14.57 25.83
C ASP A 195 40.76 13.21 25.12
N VAL A 196 41.88 12.53 25.34
CA VAL A 196 42.13 11.16 24.83
C VAL A 196 41.18 10.13 25.45
N GLU A 197 40.95 10.20 26.77
CA GLU A 197 40.04 9.28 27.46
C GLU A 197 38.57 9.57 27.10
N ALA A 198 38.18 10.84 26.95
CA ALA A 198 36.86 11.22 26.44
C ALA A 198 36.62 10.67 25.03
N PHE A 199 37.61 10.80 24.12
CA PHE A 199 37.54 10.26 22.77
C PHE A 199 37.40 8.73 22.74
N LYS A 200 38.17 8.01 23.56
CA LYS A 200 38.06 6.54 23.68
C LYS A 200 36.69 6.12 24.25
N ALA A 201 36.20 6.84 25.26
CA ALA A 201 34.90 6.56 25.86
C ALA A 201 33.75 6.76 24.87
N GLU A 202 33.81 7.83 24.07
CA GLU A 202 32.85 8.10 22.99
C GLU A 202 32.85 6.98 21.94
N ARG A 203 34.03 6.55 21.47
CA ARG A 203 34.17 5.42 20.53
C ARG A 203 33.62 4.12 21.10
N ALA A 204 33.92 3.80 22.36
CA ALA A 204 33.42 2.60 23.01
C ALA A 204 31.89 2.63 23.16
N ALA A 205 31.31 3.78 23.50
CA ALA A 205 29.88 3.97 23.56
C ALA A 205 29.21 3.81 22.18
N LYS A 206 29.77 4.40 21.13
CA LYS A 206 29.27 4.27 19.74
C LYS A 206 29.39 2.83 19.23
N ALA A 207 30.49 2.15 19.51
CA ALA A 207 30.68 0.72 19.18
C ALA A 207 29.68 -0.18 19.91
N LYS A 208 29.38 0.11 21.18
CA LYS A 208 28.36 -0.59 21.95
C LYS A 208 26.96 -0.33 21.38
N ALA A 209 26.62 0.92 21.08
CA ALA A 209 25.34 1.28 20.47
C ALA A 209 25.16 0.61 19.09
N ARG A 210 26.23 0.50 18.30
CA ARG A 210 26.24 -0.24 17.03
C ARG A 210 25.97 -1.73 17.23
N ALA A 211 26.61 -2.35 18.23
CA ALA A 211 26.40 -3.77 18.55
C ALA A 211 24.98 -4.05 19.09
N GLU A 212 24.38 -3.08 19.78
CA GLU A 212 23.02 -3.16 20.34
C GLU A 212 21.94 -2.71 19.34
N GLY A 213 22.32 -2.19 18.16
CA GLY A 213 21.39 -1.67 17.16
C GLY A 213 20.65 -0.39 17.59
N SER A 214 21.20 0.36 18.55
CA SER A 214 20.58 1.55 19.16
C SER A 214 21.13 2.87 18.62
N LEU A 215 21.89 2.81 17.52
CA LEU A 215 22.36 4.02 16.82
C LEU A 215 21.16 4.85 16.34
N PRO A 216 21.26 6.20 16.39
CA PRO A 216 20.25 7.06 15.79
C PRO A 216 20.05 6.71 14.32
N VAL A 217 18.83 6.31 13.98
CA VAL A 217 18.43 6.10 12.59
C VAL A 217 17.85 7.41 12.10
N VAL A 218 18.47 7.97 11.06
CA VAL A 218 17.91 9.12 10.37
C VAL A 218 17.08 8.60 9.21
N ARG A 219 15.81 9.02 9.19
CA ARG A 219 14.92 8.71 8.08
C ARG A 219 15.11 9.75 6.98
N ARG A 220 15.47 9.31 5.78
CA ARG A 220 15.59 10.17 4.60
C ARG A 220 14.76 9.58 3.47
N ARG A 221 14.03 10.44 2.76
CA ARG A 221 13.32 10.04 1.54
C ARG A 221 14.32 9.49 0.52
N LYS A 222 13.93 8.43 -0.17
CA LYS A 222 14.72 7.90 -1.28
C LYS A 222 14.89 8.98 -2.36
N PRO A 223 16.06 9.09 -3.03
CA PRO A 223 16.30 10.12 -4.04
C PRO A 223 15.23 10.19 -5.14
N GLU A 224 14.75 9.04 -5.62
CA GLU A 224 13.71 8.95 -6.64
C GLU A 224 12.29 9.30 -6.13
N ARG A 225 12.14 9.55 -4.82
CA ARG A 225 10.87 9.86 -4.15
C ARG A 225 10.88 11.22 -3.42
N GLU A 226 11.94 12.01 -3.54
CA GLU A 226 12.12 13.27 -2.79
C GLU A 226 10.94 14.24 -3.04
N ASP A 227 10.56 14.44 -4.30
CA ASP A 227 9.52 15.38 -4.73
C ASP A 227 8.08 14.82 -4.66
N VAL A 228 7.88 13.64 -4.07
CA VAL A 228 6.54 13.04 -4.00
C VAL A 228 5.62 13.92 -3.14
N ASN A 229 4.51 14.34 -3.75
CA ASN A 229 3.48 15.14 -3.08
C ASN A 229 2.68 14.29 -2.08
N ILE A 230 2.86 14.57 -0.79
CA ILE A 230 2.16 13.92 0.33
C ILE A 230 1.07 14.79 0.95
N THR A 231 0.65 15.87 0.27
CA THR A 231 -0.42 16.74 0.78
C THR A 231 -1.69 15.91 0.93
N PRO A 232 -2.30 15.83 2.13
CA PRO A 232 -3.39 14.91 2.44
C PRO A 232 -4.74 15.52 2.01
N VAL A 233 -4.80 15.92 0.74
CA VAL A 233 -5.97 16.48 0.08
C VAL A 233 -6.08 15.79 -1.29
N PHE A 234 -7.21 15.14 -1.54
CA PHE A 234 -7.40 14.27 -2.69
C PHE A 234 -8.62 14.68 -3.50
N ASP A 235 -8.53 14.60 -4.82
CA ASP A 235 -9.67 14.88 -5.71
C ASP A 235 -10.71 13.76 -5.65
N VAL A 236 -10.24 12.52 -5.44
CA VAL A 236 -11.07 11.32 -5.35
C VAL A 236 -10.66 10.46 -4.17
N ILE A 237 -11.63 10.01 -3.37
CA ILE A 237 -11.43 8.95 -2.38
C ILE A 237 -12.29 7.75 -2.78
N THR A 238 -11.65 6.57 -2.85
CA THR A 238 -12.30 5.28 -3.10
C THR A 238 -11.83 4.27 -2.06
N GLY A 239 -12.50 3.12 -1.97
CA GLY A 239 -12.07 2.06 -1.07
C GLY A 239 -12.95 0.82 -1.11
N ASP A 240 -12.32 -0.31 -0.82
CA ASP A 240 -12.93 -1.65 -0.70
C ASP A 240 -12.66 -2.20 0.71
N LEU A 241 -13.40 -1.68 1.69
CA LEU A 241 -13.19 -2.02 3.09
C LEU A 241 -13.90 -3.31 3.49
N SER A 242 -13.33 -4.01 4.47
CA SER A 242 -13.91 -5.23 5.05
C SER A 242 -13.92 -5.15 6.57
N PHE A 243 -14.91 -5.79 7.20
CA PHE A 243 -15.05 -5.87 8.67
C PHE A 243 -15.23 -4.52 9.38
N ILE A 244 -15.59 -3.47 8.66
CA ILE A 244 -15.88 -2.15 9.19
C ILE A 244 -17.03 -1.52 8.40
N SER A 245 -17.90 -0.79 9.09
CA SER A 245 -18.96 0.00 8.47
C SER A 245 -18.40 1.30 7.93
N LEU A 246 -18.87 1.72 6.75
CA LEU A 246 -18.51 3.02 6.17
C LEU A 246 -18.85 4.19 7.10
N THR A 247 -19.89 4.08 7.92
CA THR A 247 -20.28 5.15 8.85
C THR A 247 -19.22 5.45 9.91
N LEU A 248 -18.28 4.53 10.15
CA LEU A 248 -17.18 4.70 11.10
C LEU A 248 -15.92 5.32 10.46
N VAL A 249 -15.80 5.27 9.14
CA VAL A 249 -14.60 5.75 8.42
C VAL A 249 -14.84 7.07 7.71
N LEU A 250 -16.06 7.31 7.21
CA LEU A 250 -16.39 8.55 6.48
C LEU A 250 -16.01 9.83 7.24
N PRO A 251 -16.22 9.96 8.57
CA PRO A 251 -15.79 11.15 9.31
C PRO A 251 -14.29 11.46 9.23
N ALA A 252 -13.44 10.43 9.11
CA ALA A 252 -11.99 10.58 8.98
C ALA A 252 -11.56 10.86 7.52
N LEU A 253 -12.33 10.37 6.54
CA LEU A 253 -12.02 10.51 5.12
C LEU A 253 -12.43 11.85 4.54
N VAL A 254 -13.60 12.38 4.90
CA VAL A 254 -14.13 13.63 4.31
C VAL A 254 -13.20 14.82 4.50
N PRO A 255 -12.55 15.03 5.66
CA PRO A 255 -11.55 16.10 5.81
C PRO A 255 -10.42 16.07 4.78
N LEU A 256 -10.07 14.88 4.27
CA LEU A 256 -9.01 14.66 3.28
C LEU A 256 -9.47 14.85 1.83
N LEU A 257 -10.77 14.99 1.59
CA LEU A 257 -11.33 15.18 0.25
C LEU A 257 -11.26 16.66 -0.14
N ALA A 258 -10.77 17.00 -1.32
CA ALA A 258 -10.74 18.38 -1.81
C ALA A 258 -12.14 19.00 -1.84
N PRO A 259 -12.29 20.34 -1.79
CA PRO A 259 -13.57 20.99 -2.05
C PRO A 259 -14.13 20.52 -3.40
N GLN A 260 -15.40 20.12 -3.44
CA GLN A 260 -16.04 19.49 -4.61
C GLN A 260 -15.42 18.16 -5.07
N GLY A 261 -14.52 17.58 -4.28
CA GLY A 261 -13.93 16.26 -4.51
C GLY A 261 -14.99 15.15 -4.46
N ARG A 262 -14.67 14.03 -5.09
CA ARG A 262 -15.59 12.90 -5.28
C ARG A 262 -15.24 11.73 -4.38
N LEU A 263 -16.27 11.13 -3.79
CA LEU A 263 -16.17 9.90 -3.02
C LEU A 263 -16.88 8.79 -3.79
N LEU A 264 -16.20 7.67 -4.01
CA LEU A 264 -16.77 6.50 -4.67
C LEU A 264 -16.38 5.24 -3.90
N MET A 265 -17.17 4.87 -2.90
CA MET A 265 -16.83 3.79 -1.96
C MET A 265 -17.66 2.55 -2.23
N LEU A 266 -17.03 1.37 -2.13
CA LEU A 266 -17.75 0.11 -2.15
C LEU A 266 -18.43 -0.13 -0.79
N VAL A 267 -19.72 -0.42 -0.85
CA VAL A 267 -20.57 -0.78 0.27
C VAL A 267 -20.81 -2.28 0.27
N LYS A 268 -20.53 -2.90 1.40
CA LYS A 268 -20.73 -4.33 1.65
C LYS A 268 -21.75 -4.54 2.75
N PRO A 269 -23.03 -4.85 2.42
CA PRO A 269 -24.11 -4.97 3.39
C PRO A 269 -23.79 -5.85 4.60
N GLN A 270 -22.99 -6.91 4.43
CA GLN A 270 -22.58 -7.82 5.51
C GLN A 270 -21.71 -7.17 6.59
N PHE A 271 -21.04 -6.04 6.30
CA PHE A 271 -20.26 -5.27 7.27
C PHE A 271 -21.00 -4.04 7.79
N GLU A 272 -22.16 -3.76 7.19
CA GLU A 272 -23.04 -2.69 7.59
C GLU A 272 -24.11 -3.21 8.58
N LEU A 273 -24.62 -4.41 8.35
CA LEU A 273 -25.71 -4.98 9.16
C LEU A 273 -25.24 -5.51 10.52
N GLN A 274 -26.18 -5.65 11.45
CA GLN A 274 -25.94 -6.12 12.81
C GLN A 274 -25.91 -7.65 12.90
N PRO A 275 -25.30 -8.23 13.95
CA PRO A 275 -25.43 -9.66 14.25
C PRO A 275 -26.90 -10.08 14.31
N GLY A 276 -27.28 -11.10 13.52
CA GLY A 276 -28.67 -11.58 13.38
C GLY A 276 -29.37 -11.14 12.09
N GLN A 277 -28.88 -10.08 11.43
CA GLN A 277 -29.32 -9.66 10.09
C GLN A 277 -28.48 -10.29 8.96
N VAL A 278 -27.35 -10.91 9.34
CA VAL A 278 -26.42 -11.58 8.43
C VAL A 278 -26.57 -13.09 8.62
N GLY A 279 -26.79 -13.82 7.51
CA GLY A 279 -26.99 -15.27 7.54
C GLY A 279 -25.71 -16.07 7.76
N LYS A 280 -25.85 -17.40 7.83
CA LYS A 280 -24.71 -18.32 7.94
C LYS A 280 -23.70 -18.09 6.81
N GLY A 281 -22.43 -17.98 7.18
CA GLY A 281 -21.34 -17.72 6.23
C GLY A 281 -21.13 -16.24 5.89
N GLY A 282 -21.77 -15.32 6.60
CA GLY A 282 -21.60 -13.88 6.34
C GLY A 282 -22.41 -13.35 5.16
N ILE A 283 -23.42 -14.10 4.70
CA ILE A 283 -24.19 -13.77 3.49
C ILE A 283 -25.50 -13.08 3.87
N VAL A 284 -25.77 -11.92 3.26
CA VAL A 284 -27.02 -11.19 3.40
C VAL A 284 -28.03 -11.71 2.37
N ARG A 285 -29.01 -12.47 2.85
CA ARG A 285 -30.04 -13.11 2.01
C ARG A 285 -31.34 -12.32 1.92
N ASP A 286 -31.62 -11.49 2.91
CA ASP A 286 -32.82 -10.67 2.96
C ASP A 286 -32.57 -9.36 2.22
N GLU A 287 -33.05 -9.27 0.99
CA GLU A 287 -32.88 -8.07 0.14
C GLU A 287 -33.62 -6.84 0.70
N ALA A 288 -34.62 -7.04 1.58
CA ALA A 288 -35.33 -5.94 2.23
C ALA A 288 -34.41 -5.12 3.16
N LEU A 289 -33.23 -5.65 3.50
CA LEU A 289 -32.22 -4.96 4.30
C LEU A 289 -31.35 -3.99 3.48
N TYR A 290 -31.28 -4.12 2.14
CA TYR A 290 -30.45 -3.23 1.33
C TYR A 290 -30.88 -1.75 1.39
N PRO A 291 -32.19 -1.41 1.30
CA PRO A 291 -32.63 -0.03 1.48
C PRO A 291 -32.33 0.53 2.88
N VAL A 292 -32.29 -0.32 3.91
CA VAL A 292 -31.93 0.07 5.28
C VAL A 292 -30.45 0.46 5.35
N VAL A 293 -29.59 -0.33 4.72
CA VAL A 293 -28.14 -0.04 4.61
C VAL A 293 -27.91 1.25 3.81
N GLU A 294 -28.55 1.37 2.64
CA GLU A 294 -28.45 2.56 1.80
C GLU A 294 -28.86 3.82 2.56
N LYS A 295 -30.03 3.79 3.22
CA LYS A 295 -30.51 4.94 3.99
C LYS A 295 -29.50 5.36 5.05
N ARG A 296 -28.97 4.41 5.82
CA ARG A 296 -28.03 4.72 6.91
C ARG A 296 -26.72 5.34 6.39
N ILE A 297 -26.22 4.88 5.26
CA ILE A 297 -25.01 5.44 4.64
C ILE A 297 -25.30 6.83 4.09
N ARG A 298 -26.45 7.05 3.46
CA ARG A 298 -26.89 8.37 2.98
C ARG A 298 -27.04 9.38 4.13
N ASP A 299 -27.64 8.95 5.25
CA ASP A 299 -27.77 9.79 6.45
C ASP A 299 -26.38 10.18 6.97
N CYS A 300 -25.46 9.22 7.09
CA CYS A 300 -24.08 9.50 7.52
C CYS A 300 -23.36 10.44 6.55
N CYS A 301 -23.47 10.23 5.23
CA CYS A 301 -22.93 11.14 4.22
C CYS A 301 -23.40 12.59 4.44
N ALA A 302 -24.71 12.79 4.66
CA ALA A 302 -25.25 14.12 4.92
C ALA A 302 -24.68 14.73 6.21
N GLU A 303 -24.55 13.95 7.29
CA GLU A 303 -23.96 14.39 8.56
C GLU A 303 -22.50 14.84 8.43
N VAL A 304 -21.73 14.21 7.55
CA VAL A 304 -20.31 14.54 7.31
C VAL A 304 -20.09 15.54 6.17
N GLY A 305 -21.15 16.12 5.59
CA GLY A 305 -21.04 17.15 4.54
C GLY A 305 -20.79 16.61 3.13
N LEU A 306 -21.37 15.45 2.81
CA LEU A 306 -21.37 14.85 1.47
C LEU A 306 -22.76 14.88 0.84
N ASP A 307 -22.85 15.38 -0.38
CA ASP A 307 -24.02 15.24 -1.25
C ASP A 307 -23.93 13.93 -2.02
N VAL A 308 -24.85 13.00 -1.75
CA VAL A 308 -24.90 11.72 -2.49
C VAL A 308 -25.47 11.95 -3.89
N LEU A 309 -24.69 11.59 -4.91
CA LEU A 309 -25.05 11.71 -6.31
C LEU A 309 -25.75 10.45 -6.84
N SER A 310 -25.25 9.27 -6.48
CA SER A 310 -25.85 8.01 -6.91
C SER A 310 -25.55 6.84 -5.97
N TRP A 311 -26.41 5.82 -6.04
CA TRP A 311 -26.22 4.51 -5.44
C TRP A 311 -26.36 3.49 -6.56
N ILE A 312 -25.33 2.69 -6.77
CA ILE A 312 -25.25 1.77 -7.92
C ILE A 312 -24.89 0.36 -7.46
N ASP A 313 -25.38 -0.64 -8.18
CA ASP A 313 -24.93 -2.02 -7.99
C ASP A 313 -23.46 -2.18 -8.40
N SER A 314 -22.70 -2.95 -7.63
CA SER A 314 -21.39 -3.42 -8.09
C SER A 314 -21.57 -4.31 -9.33
N PRO A 315 -20.78 -4.13 -10.40
CA PRO A 315 -20.94 -4.89 -11.64
C PRO A 315 -20.68 -6.40 -11.47
N ILE A 316 -19.97 -6.77 -10.40
CA ILE A 316 -19.70 -8.15 -10.02
C ILE A 316 -20.03 -8.36 -8.54
N GLN A 317 -20.50 -9.56 -8.19
CA GLN A 317 -20.73 -9.95 -6.80
C GLN A 317 -19.42 -10.14 -6.03
N GLY A 318 -19.49 -10.00 -4.70
CA GLY A 318 -18.40 -10.29 -3.78
C GLY A 318 -17.86 -11.72 -3.94
N GLY A 319 -16.62 -11.97 -3.50
CA GLY A 319 -16.00 -13.30 -3.57
C GLY A 319 -16.73 -14.38 -2.76
N ASP A 320 -17.53 -13.95 -1.78
CA ASP A 320 -18.38 -14.72 -0.89
C ASP A 320 -19.83 -14.88 -1.40
N GLY A 321 -20.16 -14.26 -2.55
CA GLY A 321 -21.49 -14.25 -3.14
C GLY A 321 -22.42 -13.15 -2.62
N ASN A 322 -21.93 -12.23 -1.78
CA ASN A 322 -22.74 -11.08 -1.37
C ASN A 322 -22.96 -10.11 -2.55
N ARG A 323 -24.17 -9.56 -2.62
CA ARG A 323 -24.47 -8.39 -3.45
C ARG A 323 -23.86 -7.17 -2.76
N GLU A 324 -23.11 -6.39 -3.53
CA GLU A 324 -22.39 -5.20 -3.06
C GLU A 324 -22.83 -3.99 -3.90
N PHE A 325 -22.64 -2.79 -3.36
CA PHE A 325 -23.07 -1.54 -3.99
C PHE A 325 -21.94 -0.53 -3.98
N PHE A 326 -22.02 0.52 -4.77
CA PHE A 326 -21.19 1.71 -4.60
C PHE A 326 -22.06 2.91 -4.20
N ILE A 327 -21.50 3.72 -3.31
CA ILE A 327 -22.01 5.06 -3.00
C ILE A 327 -21.11 6.08 -3.70
N ASP A 328 -21.71 6.92 -4.54
CA ASP A 328 -21.06 8.05 -5.19
C ASP A 328 -21.55 9.35 -4.55
N ALA A 329 -20.64 10.15 -4.04
CA ALA A 329 -20.95 11.40 -3.37
C ALA A 329 -19.93 12.49 -3.70
N ARG A 330 -20.28 13.72 -3.40
CA ARG A 330 -19.42 14.89 -3.57
C ARG A 330 -19.34 15.67 -2.27
N ARG A 331 -18.14 16.12 -1.90
CA ARG A 331 -17.97 17.04 -0.77
C ARG A 331 -18.64 18.38 -1.08
N VAL A 332 -19.51 18.82 -0.17
CA VAL A 332 -20.12 20.16 -0.23
C VAL A 332 -19.02 21.20 0.02
N ALA A 333 -19.03 22.28 -0.75
CA ALA A 333 -18.05 23.37 -0.68
C ALA A 333 -17.99 24.04 0.70
#